data_AF-A0A380DRR0-F1
#
_entry.id   AF-A0A380DRR0-F1
#
_cell.length_a   1.000
_cell.length_b   1.000
_cell.length_c   1.000
_cell.angle_alpha   90.00
_cell.angle_beta   90.00
_cell.angle_gamma   90.00
#
_symmetry.space_group_name_H-M   'P 1'
#
loop_
_entity.id
_entity.type
_entity.pdbx_description
1 polymer ?
#
loop_
_entity_poly.entity_id
_entity_poly.type
_entity_poly.pdbx_seq_one_letter_code
_entity_poly.pdbx_strand_id
1 'polypeptide(L)'
;MTSATEEPDKLKKLLLDELRDKKGNFQDAEAFELLKKQFIGEFISSLNSPEYIANQYTKLYFEGVSVFDMLDIVENITLDSINETSSLYLNLDQQVDSRLEIKK
;
A
#
# COMPACT_ATOMS: atom_id res chain seq x y z
N MET A 1 -0.20 23.48 -0.66
CA MET A 1 -0.73 22.30 0.04
C MET A 1 0.39 21.72 0.88
N THR A 2 0.63 22.25 2.08
CA THR A 2 1.68 21.73 2.97
C THR A 2 1.06 20.64 3.82
N SER A 3 1.22 19.37 3.39
CA SER A 3 1.01 18.17 4.22
C SER A 3 2.06 18.04 5.32
N ALA A 4 2.60 19.17 5.81
CA ALA A 4 3.65 19.24 6.80
C ALA A 4 3.02 19.38 8.17
N THR A 5 3.29 18.41 9.05
CA THR A 5 3.01 18.52 10.47
C THR A 5 4.02 19.46 11.14
N GLU A 6 3.60 20.21 12.15
CA GLU A 6 4.50 21.02 12.99
C GLU A 6 5.33 20.16 13.95
N GLU A 7 4.93 18.90 14.17
CA GLU A 7 5.58 17.95 15.07
C GLU A 7 6.09 16.71 14.30
N PRO A 8 7.06 16.85 13.37
CA PRO A 8 7.50 15.76 12.50
C PRO A 8 8.09 14.57 13.26
N ASP A 9 8.83 14.81 14.34
CA ASP A 9 9.42 13.74 15.15
C ASP A 9 8.34 12.93 15.89
N LYS A 10 7.28 13.58 16.35
CA LYS A 10 6.15 12.93 17.02
C LYS A 10 5.34 12.09 16.04
N LEU A 11 5.06 12.63 14.85
CA LEU A 11 4.37 11.88 13.80
C LEU A 11 5.18 10.65 13.38
N LYS A 12 6.48 10.81 13.13
CA LYS A 12 7.38 9.70 12.82
C LYS A 12 7.33 8.62 13.90
N LYS A 13 7.44 9.01 15.16
CA LYS A 13 7.38 8.08 16.29
C LYS A 13 6.06 7.31 16.29
N LEU A 14 4.93 8.01 16.21
CA LEU A 14 3.60 7.38 16.20
C LEU A 14 3.43 6.36 15.07
N LEU A 15 3.86 6.72 13.85
CA LEU A 15 3.77 5.82 12.69
C LEU A 15 4.65 4.59 12.86
N LEU A 16 5.88 4.76 13.34
CA LEU A 16 6.81 3.64 13.54
C LEU A 16 6.36 2.72 14.67
N ASP A 17 5.84 3.27 15.76
CA ASP A 17 5.35 2.48 16.89
C ASP A 17 4.13 1.65 16.45
N GLU A 18 3.17 2.26 15.74
CA GLU A 18 2.02 1.53 15.19
C GLU A 18 2.44 0.44 14.19
N LEU A 19 3.36 0.75 13.27
CA LEU A 19 3.87 -0.25 12.31
C LEU A 19 4.60 -1.39 13.02
N ARG A 20 5.38 -1.11 14.08
CA ARG A 20 6.05 -2.16 14.87
C ARG A 20 5.04 -3.07 15.55
N ASP A 21 4.01 -2.49 16.15
CA ASP A 21 3.00 -3.23 16.91
C ASP A 21 2.11 -4.09 16.02
N LYS A 22 1.83 -3.63 14.80
CA LYS A 22 0.90 -4.31 13.86
C LYS A 22 1.58 -5.22 12.85
N LYS A 23 2.85 -4.99 12.52
CA LYS A 23 3.60 -5.79 11.53
C LYS A 23 3.46 -7.28 11.83
N GLY A 24 2.95 -8.04 10.87
CA GLY A 24 2.75 -9.49 10.99
C GLY A 24 1.59 -9.94 11.86
N ASN A 25 0.79 -9.00 12.39
CA ASN A 25 -0.29 -9.31 13.32
C ASN A 25 -1.51 -8.39 13.13
N PHE A 26 -1.87 -8.12 11.88
CA PHE A 26 -3.17 -7.55 11.52
C PHE A 26 -4.26 -8.61 11.78
N GLN A 27 -5.28 -8.23 12.57
CA GLN A 27 -6.36 -9.14 13.02
C GLN A 27 -7.75 -8.68 12.56
N ASP A 28 -7.86 -7.46 12.04
CA ASP A 28 -9.13 -6.88 11.63
C ASP A 28 -9.52 -7.37 10.22
N ALA A 29 -10.18 -8.52 10.19
CA ALA A 29 -10.65 -9.13 8.95
C ALA A 29 -11.74 -8.31 8.26
N GLU A 30 -12.58 -7.59 9.01
CA GLU A 30 -13.65 -6.77 8.42
C GLU A 30 -13.06 -5.56 7.70
N ALA A 31 -12.11 -4.85 8.34
CA ALA A 31 -11.41 -3.74 7.71
C ALA A 31 -10.61 -4.20 6.48
N PHE A 32 -9.95 -5.36 6.56
CA PHE A 32 -9.26 -5.95 5.41
C PHE A 32 -10.20 -6.20 4.23
N GLU A 33 -11.34 -6.85 4.46
CA GLU A 33 -12.32 -7.14 3.40
C GLU A 33 -12.93 -5.85 2.81
N LEU A 34 -13.15 -4.84 3.64
CA LEU A 34 -13.63 -3.53 3.18
C LEU A 34 -12.59 -2.86 2.25
N LEU A 35 -11.32 -2.82 2.67
CA LEU A 35 -10.23 -2.25 1.87
C LEU A 35 -10.03 -3.01 0.56
N LYS A 36 -10.11 -4.35 0.60
CA LYS A 36 -10.02 -5.20 -0.59
C LYS A 36 -11.13 -4.88 -1.59
N LYS A 37 -12.37 -4.75 -1.12
CA LYS A 37 -13.51 -4.35 -1.96
C LYS A 37 -13.34 -2.94 -2.53
N GLN A 38 -12.85 -2.00 -1.73
CA GLN A 38 -12.57 -0.64 -2.18
C GLN A 38 -11.52 -0.65 -3.31
N PHE A 39 -10.42 -1.38 -3.13
CA PHE A 39 -9.37 -1.51 -4.15
C PHE A 39 -9.91 -2.11 -5.45
N ILE A 40 -10.70 -3.18 -5.37
CA ILE A 40 -11.33 -3.80 -6.55
C ILE A 40 -12.24 -2.80 -7.27
N GLY A 41 -13.05 -2.03 -6.53
CA GLY A 41 -13.91 -1.01 -7.09
C GLY A 41 -13.14 0.11 -7.81
N GLU A 42 -12.07 0.61 -7.18
CA GLU A 42 -11.18 1.61 -7.78
C GLU A 42 -10.48 1.07 -9.03
N PHE A 43 -10.01 -0.18 -8.97
CA PHE A 43 -9.40 -0.86 -10.11
C PHE A 43 -10.37 -1.01 -11.29
N ILE A 44 -11.59 -1.52 -11.07
CA ILE A 44 -12.61 -1.63 -12.12
C ILE A 44 -12.94 -0.25 -12.71
N SER A 45 -13.09 0.77 -11.86
CA SER A 45 -13.35 2.13 -12.32
C SER A 45 -12.22 2.65 -13.22
N SER A 46 -10.97 2.36 -12.86
CA SER A 46 -9.79 2.78 -13.63
C SER A 46 -9.72 2.16 -15.03
N LEU A 47 -10.32 0.98 -15.25
CA LEU A 47 -10.42 0.35 -16.57
C LEU A 47 -11.36 1.10 -17.54
N ASN A 48 -12.12 2.08 -17.06
CA ASN A 48 -12.88 2.99 -17.95
C ASN A 48 -11.98 4.04 -18.63
N SER A 49 -10.70 4.12 -18.28
CA SER A 49 -9.73 5.01 -18.92
C SER A 49 -8.78 4.21 -19.82
N PRO A 50 -8.81 4.45 -21.15
CA PRO A 50 -7.82 3.89 -22.07
C PRO A 50 -6.38 4.30 -21.70
N GLU A 51 -6.20 5.50 -21.15
CA GLU A 51 -4.90 5.99 -20.69
C GLU A 51 -4.37 5.16 -19.51
N TYR A 52 -5.22 4.82 -18.54
CA TYR A 52 -4.84 3.92 -17.45
C TYR A 52 -4.44 2.54 -17.98
N ILE A 53 -5.26 1.96 -18.86
CA ILE A 53 -4.96 0.66 -19.48
C ILE A 53 -3.62 0.71 -20.21
N ALA A 54 -3.39 1.72 -21.05
CA ALA A 54 -2.14 1.87 -21.79
C ALA A 54 -0.91 2.01 -20.87
N ASN A 55 -1.04 2.77 -19.78
CA ASN A 55 0.02 2.93 -18.79
C ASN A 55 0.36 1.62 -18.08
N GLN A 56 -0.63 0.80 -17.74
CA GLN A 56 -0.39 -0.49 -17.08
C GLN A 56 0.09 -1.57 -18.07
N TYR A 57 -0.35 -1.52 -19.33
CA TYR A 57 -0.12 -2.57 -20.31
C TYR A 57 1.37 -2.93 -20.46
N THR A 58 2.23 -1.92 -20.63
CA THR A 58 3.67 -2.16 -20.83
C THR A 58 4.31 -2.82 -19.61
N LYS A 59 3.99 -2.35 -18.40
CA LYS A 59 4.55 -2.91 -17.16
C LYS A 59 4.15 -4.37 -17.00
N LEU A 60 2.85 -4.65 -17.11
CA LEU A 60 2.31 -5.98 -16.88
C LEU A 60 2.74 -6.98 -17.96
N TYR A 61 2.89 -6.53 -19.21
CA TYR A 61 3.50 -7.35 -20.27
C TYR A 61 4.89 -7.87 -19.90
N PHE A 62 5.74 -7.03 -19.29
CA PHE A 62 7.06 -7.48 -18.81
C PHE A 62 7.00 -8.36 -17.57
N GLU A 63 5.95 -8.21 -16.75
CA GLU A 63 5.68 -9.09 -15.60
C GLU A 63 4.97 -10.40 -16.00
N GLY A 64 4.65 -10.58 -17.29
CA GLY A 64 4.05 -11.80 -17.83
C GLY A 64 2.56 -11.95 -17.51
N VAL A 65 1.89 -10.87 -17.13
CA VAL A 65 0.47 -10.85 -16.75
C VAL A 65 -0.31 -9.82 -17.57
N SER A 66 -1.60 -10.05 -17.73
CA SER A 66 -2.54 -9.09 -18.32
C SER A 66 -3.02 -8.08 -17.28
N VAL A 67 -3.45 -6.90 -17.73
CA VAL A 67 -4.17 -5.96 -16.87
C VAL A 67 -5.41 -6.62 -16.26
N PHE A 68 -6.06 -7.53 -16.97
CA PHE A 68 -7.27 -8.20 -16.49
C PHE A 68 -6.98 -9.26 -15.43
N ASP A 69 -5.77 -9.83 -15.39
CA ASP A 69 -5.39 -10.84 -14.40
C ASP A 69 -5.23 -10.24 -12.99
N MET A 70 -5.08 -8.91 -12.90
CA MET A 70 -4.95 -8.20 -11.63
C MET A 70 -6.17 -8.37 -10.72
N LEU A 71 -7.36 -8.53 -11.28
CA LEU A 71 -8.58 -8.75 -10.50
C LEU A 71 -8.48 -10.07 -9.72
N ASP A 72 -8.16 -11.16 -10.42
CA ASP A 72 -8.00 -12.49 -9.82
C ASP A 72 -6.87 -12.48 -8.78
N ILE A 73 -5.76 -11.79 -9.05
CA ILE A 73 -4.65 -11.67 -8.11
C ILE A 73 -5.12 -10.99 -6.82
N VAL A 74 -5.79 -9.84 -6.92
CA VAL A 74 -6.28 -9.10 -5.75
C VAL A 74 -7.31 -9.91 -4.97
N GLU A 75 -8.24 -10.59 -5.66
CA GLU A 75 -9.23 -11.46 -5.03
C GLU A 75 -8.62 -12.62 -4.24
N ASN A 76 -7.43 -13.11 -4.62
CA ASN A 76 -6.73 -14.17 -3.90
C ASN A 76 -5.85 -13.66 -2.75
N ILE A 77 -5.66 -12.35 -2.57
CA ILE A 77 -4.95 -11.80 -1.42
C ILE A 77 -5.75 -12.08 -0.14
N THR A 78 -5.08 -12.59 0.88
CA THR A 78 -5.65 -12.89 2.20
C THR A 78 -5.00 -12.04 3.30
N LEU A 79 -5.69 -11.89 4.43
CA LEU A 79 -5.11 -11.21 5.60
C LEU A 79 -3.80 -11.89 6.05
N ASP A 80 -3.72 -13.22 5.94
CA ASP A 80 -2.52 -13.98 6.25
C ASP A 80 -1.36 -13.64 5.31
N SER A 81 -1.61 -13.55 3.99
CA SER A 81 -0.58 -13.13 3.03
C SER A 81 -0.09 -11.70 3.28
N ILE A 82 -0.96 -10.81 3.77
CA ILE A 82 -0.57 -9.45 4.17
C ILE A 82 0.28 -9.48 5.44
N ASN A 83 -0.08 -10.31 6.42
CA ASN A 83 0.72 -10.51 7.62
C ASN A 83 2.12 -11.05 7.28
N GLU A 84 2.20 -12.06 6.42
CA GLU A 84 3.47 -12.62 5.94
C GLU A 84 4.30 -11.56 5.19
N THR A 85 3.69 -10.89 4.21
CA THR A 85 4.35 -9.86 3.40
C THR A 85 4.86 -8.71 4.26
N SER A 86 4.04 -8.22 5.21
CA SER A 86 4.45 -7.16 6.13
C SER A 86 5.63 -7.60 7.00
N SER A 87 5.65 -8.86 7.44
CA SER A 87 6.75 -9.43 8.24
C SER A 87 8.06 -9.46 7.48
N LEU A 88 8.01 -9.91 6.21
CA LEU A 88 9.16 -10.08 5.33
C LEU A 88 9.73 -8.74 4.84
N TYR A 89 8.87 -7.80 4.44
CA TYR A 89 9.31 -6.63 3.68
C TYR A 89 9.35 -5.31 4.46
N LEU A 90 8.61 -5.16 5.58
CA LEU A 90 8.67 -3.95 6.40
C LEU A 90 9.87 -3.99 7.35
N ASN A 91 11.07 -3.65 6.86
CA ASN A 91 12.25 -3.53 7.70
C ASN A 91 12.32 -2.13 8.36
N LEU A 92 11.82 -2.03 9.59
CA LEU A 92 11.77 -0.76 10.33
C LEU A 92 13.14 -0.31 10.87
N ASP A 93 14.16 -1.15 10.78
CA ASP A 93 15.56 -0.79 11.08
C ASP A 93 16.27 -0.18 9.85
N GLN A 94 15.75 -0.42 8.64
CA GLN A 94 16.27 0.12 7.38
C GLN A 94 15.27 1.11 6.75
N GLN A 95 15.01 2.19 7.46
CA GLN A 95 14.10 3.25 7.04
C GLN A 95 14.85 4.48 6.52
N VAL A 96 14.24 5.17 5.56
CA VAL A 96 14.69 6.48 5.09
C VAL A 96 13.71 7.53 5.61
N ASP A 97 14.21 8.49 6.39
CA ASP A 97 13.45 9.66 6.83
C ASP A 97 13.83 10.86 5.96
N SER A 98 12.91 11.27 5.08
CA SER A 98 13.10 12.40 4.18
C SER A 98 12.09 13.49 4.52
N ARG A 99 12.58 14.63 4.97
CA ARG A 99 11.77 15.80 5.32
C ARG A 99 12.47 17.10 4.95
N LEU A 100 11.67 18.09 4.54
CA LEU A 100 12.16 19.45 4.31
C LEU A 100 12.39 20.11 5.67
N GLU A 101 13.65 20.25 6.08
CA GLU A 101 14.00 21.06 7.25
C GLU A 101 13.87 22.54 6.91
N ILE A 102 12.76 23.15 7.32
CA ILE A 102 12.64 24.61 7.30
C ILE A 102 13.50 25.14 8.46
N LYS A 103 14.76 25.48 8.17
CA LYS A 103 15.62 26.18 9.14
C LYS A 103 14.93 27.48 9.55
N LYS A 104 14.73 27.67 10.86
CA LYS A 104 14.34 28.96 11.43
C LYS A 104 15.47 29.97 11.32
#